data_AF-U6G5E3-F1
#
_entry.id   AF-U6G5E3-F1
#
_cell.length_a   1.000
_cell.length_b   1.000
_cell.length_c   1.000
_cell.angle_alpha   90.00
_cell.angle_beta   90.00
_cell.angle_gamma   90.00
#
_symmetry.space_group_name_H-M   'P 1'
#
loop_
_entity.id
_entity.type
_entity.pdbx_description
1 polymer ?
#
loop_
_entity_poly.entity_id
_entity_poly.type
_entity_poly.pdbx_seq_one_letter_code
_entity_poly.pdbx_strand_id
1 'polypeptide(L)'
;MRLRASSRLLQQTVLLQQLKQQQHELLPKAAAEALEGMKLLQQQQQQQIAIWQQQEEASEAFLNKLRASAEELVSRAVSFESRRTAAQQKLQQLEEKRFALQQQLESCLAEIGEAKESLRAAHAAEERLHLEVQQEQSSSKKLEKRQQQQQQQWSQARGSLLLFQQAAIDAAAAQREAAEVSAAVADADAKELENSLQTLVCRHFAFEKNRVQQQAAVLRQCMHSLDQQQQQLLLLQQQREEIQREGEGGDGLTDYEIQLEQEEQQQQLLLLQKQFIKTSQRLGLAFEESQGFLQAHADTLQEALQQQQLMLRHKQQQQQQQHNASLSTAGSAAAAPAAAAAAAAAGGVAENPQEQQEAEEAARAALREIAAVYMQVQQEAQPYLQAIQARMSEARMSAAAAAATYPCENDAAAAATAYPVKMMLLLQQQQQQQQQQQQQQQQQQQQQQQQQQEEPASALGVSASAATYDPCENDAAAAATAYPVKMMLLLQQQQQQQQQQQQQQQQQRQQQQQQQQQQQFASVMRSITMDGPGECIYS
;
A
#
# COMPACT_ATOMS: atom_id res chain seq x y z
N MET A 1 59.36 160.66 -35.79
CA MET A 1 59.11 159.28 -36.28
C MET A 1 60.21 158.28 -35.90
N ARG A 2 61.51 158.53 -36.17
CA ARG A 2 62.61 157.58 -35.82
C ARG A 2 62.76 157.24 -34.32
N LEU A 3 62.53 158.20 -33.41
CA LEU A 3 62.62 157.98 -31.96
C LEU A 3 61.52 157.05 -31.38
N ARG A 4 60.34 156.99 -32.01
CA ARG A 4 59.25 156.08 -31.58
C ARG A 4 59.51 154.62 -31.99
N ALA A 5 60.26 154.38 -33.06
CA ALA A 5 60.62 153.04 -33.50
C ALA A 5 61.69 152.41 -32.59
N SER A 6 62.68 153.19 -32.15
CA SER A 6 63.74 152.73 -31.24
C SER A 6 63.22 152.37 -29.85
N SER A 7 62.26 153.13 -29.31
CA SER A 7 61.64 152.82 -28.01
C SER A 7 60.81 151.53 -28.03
N ARG A 8 60.10 151.23 -29.14
CA ARG A 8 59.38 149.96 -29.30
C ARG A 8 60.33 148.77 -29.40
N LEU A 9 61.46 148.92 -30.07
CA LEU A 9 62.44 147.85 -30.23
C LEU A 9 63.14 147.52 -28.91
N LEU A 10 63.48 148.54 -28.11
CA LEU A 10 63.99 148.36 -26.74
C LEU A 10 62.95 147.73 -25.79
N GLN A 11 61.69 148.16 -25.86
CA GLN A 11 60.60 147.48 -25.13
C GLN A 11 60.44 146.02 -25.56
N GLN A 12 60.58 145.71 -26.85
CA GLN A 12 60.53 144.35 -27.37
C GLN A 12 61.70 143.50 -26.86
N THR A 13 62.91 144.06 -26.81
CA THR A 13 64.10 143.34 -26.30
C THR A 13 64.00 143.06 -24.81
N VAL A 14 63.49 144.01 -24.02
CA VAL A 14 63.26 143.80 -22.57
C VAL A 14 62.18 142.74 -22.33
N LEU A 15 61.09 142.75 -23.11
CA LEU A 15 60.06 141.71 -23.05
C LEU A 15 60.61 140.33 -23.43
N LEU A 16 61.43 140.25 -24.47
CA LEU A 16 62.10 139.01 -24.88
C LEU A 16 63.07 138.49 -23.80
N GLN A 17 63.77 139.40 -23.12
CA GLN A 17 64.71 139.02 -22.06
C GLN A 17 63.97 138.58 -20.79
N GLN A 18 62.87 139.24 -20.43
CA GLN A 18 61.96 138.79 -19.36
C GLN A 18 61.33 137.43 -19.69
N LEU A 19 60.87 137.22 -20.93
CA LEU A 19 60.34 135.94 -21.38
C LEU A 19 61.40 134.83 -21.33
N LYS A 20 62.64 135.11 -21.71
CA LYS A 20 63.75 134.15 -21.56
C LYS A 20 64.04 133.82 -20.10
N GLN A 21 63.99 134.81 -19.21
CA GLN A 21 64.22 134.61 -17.79
C GLN A 21 63.11 133.77 -17.16
N GLN A 22 61.84 134.08 -17.48
CA GLN A 22 60.70 133.25 -17.08
C GLN A 22 60.79 131.84 -17.66
N GLN A 23 61.22 131.69 -18.91
CA GLN A 23 61.39 130.37 -19.53
C GLN A 23 62.50 129.55 -18.84
N HIS A 24 63.62 130.17 -18.46
CA HIS A 24 64.69 129.51 -17.70
C HIS A 24 64.32 129.17 -16.26
N GLU A 25 63.37 129.88 -15.65
CA GLU A 25 62.92 129.57 -14.29
C GLU A 25 61.75 128.57 -14.27
N LEU A 26 60.88 128.61 -15.28
CA LEU A 26 59.71 127.73 -15.38
C LEU A 26 60.05 126.35 -15.97
N LEU A 27 61.00 126.25 -16.90
CA LEU A 27 61.41 124.94 -17.46
C LEU A 27 61.92 123.95 -16.40
N PRO A 28 62.85 124.29 -15.49
CA PRO A 28 63.32 123.35 -14.47
C PRO A 28 62.26 123.05 -13.42
N LYS A 29 61.37 124.00 -13.08
CA LYS A 29 60.23 123.74 -12.18
C LYS A 29 59.24 122.77 -12.80
N ALA A 30 58.85 122.98 -14.07
CA ALA A 30 57.99 122.05 -14.81
C ALA A 30 58.64 120.67 -15.01
N ALA A 31 59.97 120.62 -15.23
CA ALA A 31 60.70 119.35 -15.32
C ALA A 31 60.76 118.62 -13.98
N ALA A 32 60.92 119.32 -12.86
CA ALA A 32 60.91 118.73 -11.52
C ALA A 32 59.51 118.20 -11.15
N GLU A 33 58.46 118.98 -11.40
CA GLU A 33 57.06 118.56 -11.20
C GLU A 33 56.69 117.37 -12.09
N ALA A 34 57.15 117.34 -13.35
CA ALA A 34 56.95 116.19 -14.23
C ALA A 34 57.70 114.94 -13.72
N LEU A 35 58.89 115.10 -13.14
CA LEU A 35 59.68 114.00 -12.59
C LEU A 35 59.09 113.47 -11.28
N GLU A 36 58.54 114.34 -10.43
CA GLU A 36 57.74 113.95 -9.27
C GLU A 36 56.44 113.25 -9.69
N GLY A 37 55.75 113.77 -10.72
CA GLY A 37 54.58 113.13 -11.32
C GLY A 37 54.90 111.74 -11.86
N MET A 38 56.03 111.56 -12.57
CA MET A 38 56.48 110.25 -13.04
C MET A 38 56.83 109.30 -11.90
N LYS A 39 57.48 109.78 -10.82
CA LYS A 39 57.76 108.96 -9.63
C LYS A 39 56.49 108.53 -8.91
N LEU A 40 55.51 109.43 -8.77
CA LEU A 40 54.22 109.11 -8.16
C LEU A 40 53.45 108.10 -9.02
N LEU A 41 53.48 108.25 -10.34
CA LEU A 41 52.83 107.32 -11.27
C LEU A 41 53.54 105.96 -11.29
N GLN A 42 54.87 105.93 -11.20
CA GLN A 42 55.65 104.71 -11.02
C GLN A 42 55.35 104.04 -9.67
N GLN A 43 55.24 104.81 -8.59
CA GLN A 43 54.85 104.31 -7.27
C GLN A 43 53.42 103.75 -7.29
N GLN A 44 52.49 104.46 -7.93
CA GLN A 44 51.11 104.00 -8.12
C GLN A 44 51.06 102.71 -8.95
N GLN A 45 51.86 102.63 -10.02
CA GLN A 45 51.98 101.42 -10.84
C GLN A 45 52.53 100.25 -10.02
N GLN A 46 53.57 100.46 -9.20
CA GLN A 46 54.09 99.44 -8.30
C GLN A 46 53.05 98.97 -7.28
N GLN A 47 52.26 99.89 -6.72
CA GLN A 47 51.15 99.54 -5.82
C GLN A 47 50.08 98.71 -6.52
N GLN A 48 49.70 99.06 -7.76
CA GLN A 48 48.72 98.26 -8.52
C GLN A 48 49.25 96.86 -8.84
N ILE A 49 50.52 96.73 -9.20
CA ILE A 49 51.15 95.42 -9.44
C ILE A 49 51.15 94.58 -8.15
N ALA A 50 51.48 95.17 -7.00
CA ALA A 50 51.47 94.47 -5.72
C ALA A 50 50.06 94.00 -5.32
N ILE A 51 49.03 94.83 -5.52
CA ILE A 51 47.63 94.44 -5.27
C ILE A 51 47.21 93.30 -6.21
N TRP A 52 47.58 93.39 -7.49
CA TRP A 52 47.25 92.36 -8.46
C TRP A 52 47.93 91.02 -8.11
N GLN A 53 49.21 91.03 -7.74
CA GLN A 53 49.93 89.83 -7.27
C GLN A 53 49.29 89.24 -6.01
N GLN A 54 48.93 90.08 -5.04
CA GLN A 54 48.25 89.60 -3.83
C GLN A 54 46.89 88.97 -4.17
N GLN A 55 46.15 89.53 -5.13
CA GLN A 55 44.88 88.97 -5.59
C GLN A 55 45.09 87.65 -6.33
N GLU A 56 46.14 87.55 -7.15
CA GLU A 56 46.54 86.32 -7.83
C GLU A 56 46.89 85.22 -6.82
N GLU A 57 47.78 85.49 -5.87
CA GLU A 57 48.14 84.55 -4.79
C GLU A 57 46.93 84.13 -3.95
N ALA A 58 46.03 85.06 -3.62
CA ALA A 58 44.80 84.74 -2.89
C ALA A 58 43.86 83.84 -3.71
N SER A 59 43.77 84.07 -5.02
CA SER A 59 42.98 83.25 -5.93
C SER A 59 43.56 81.85 -6.11
N GLU A 60 44.89 81.73 -6.24
CA GLU A 60 45.58 80.44 -6.29
C GLU A 60 45.44 79.67 -4.98
N ALA A 61 45.59 80.33 -3.83
CA ALA A 61 45.38 79.72 -2.53
C ALA A 61 43.93 79.21 -2.36
N PHE A 62 42.94 79.96 -2.88
CA PHE A 62 41.55 79.53 -2.89
C PHE A 62 41.31 78.33 -3.82
N LEU A 63 41.86 78.34 -5.04
CA LEU A 63 41.77 77.22 -5.97
C LEU A 63 42.44 75.96 -5.41
N ASN A 64 43.57 76.10 -4.73
CA ASN A 64 44.26 74.98 -4.07
C ASN A 64 43.42 74.41 -2.91
N LYS A 65 42.75 75.26 -2.12
CA LYS A 65 41.79 74.80 -1.10
C LYS A 65 40.60 74.06 -1.71
N LEU A 66 40.06 74.56 -2.82
CA LEU A 66 38.98 73.88 -3.54
C LEU A 66 39.44 72.53 -4.10
N ARG A 67 40.65 72.45 -4.67
CA ARG A 67 41.22 71.20 -5.17
C ARG A 67 41.43 70.19 -4.04
N ALA A 68 41.99 70.61 -2.90
CA ALA A 68 42.16 69.75 -1.73
C ALA A 68 40.81 69.23 -1.18
N SER A 69 39.80 70.11 -1.10
CA SER A 69 38.45 69.71 -0.70
C SER A 69 37.82 68.73 -1.70
N ALA A 70 38.03 68.94 -3.01
CA ALA A 70 37.56 68.03 -4.04
C ALA A 70 38.25 66.65 -3.95
N GLU A 71 39.56 66.60 -3.69
CA GLU A 71 40.32 65.36 -3.48
C GLU A 71 39.84 64.59 -2.24
N GLU A 72 39.50 65.30 -1.15
CA GLU A 72 38.91 64.70 0.04
C GLU A 72 37.52 64.10 -0.26
N LEU A 73 36.68 64.82 -0.99
CA LEU A 73 35.36 64.34 -1.40
C LEU A 73 35.47 63.12 -2.33
N VAL A 74 36.40 63.12 -3.28
CA VAL A 74 36.67 61.98 -4.17
C VAL A 74 37.17 60.77 -3.35
N SER A 75 38.10 60.97 -2.41
CA SER A 75 38.59 59.91 -1.53
C SER A 75 37.46 59.31 -0.69
N ARG A 76 36.56 60.16 -0.19
CA ARG A 76 35.38 59.73 0.56
C ARG A 76 34.38 58.99 -0.32
N ALA A 77 34.16 59.43 -1.56
CA ALA A 77 33.32 58.74 -2.53
C ALA A 77 33.86 57.35 -2.85
N VAL A 78 35.17 57.21 -3.10
CA VAL A 78 35.83 55.90 -3.33
C VAL A 78 35.70 55.00 -2.10
N SER A 79 35.84 55.53 -0.88
CA SER A 79 35.62 54.78 0.35
C SER A 79 34.17 54.27 0.50
N PHE A 80 33.18 55.07 0.07
CA PHE A 80 31.78 54.63 0.05
C PHE A 80 31.52 53.59 -1.04
N GLU A 81 32.10 53.75 -2.22
CA GLU A 81 32.03 52.78 -3.32
C GLU A 81 32.58 51.42 -2.86
N SER A 82 33.76 51.41 -2.23
CA SER A 82 34.38 50.19 -1.67
C SER A 82 33.53 49.54 -0.57
N ARG A 83 32.91 50.34 0.32
CA ARG A 83 31.98 49.81 1.33
C ARG A 83 30.71 49.25 0.71
N ARG A 84 30.19 49.88 -0.36
CA ARG A 84 29.03 49.41 -1.10
C ARG A 84 29.30 48.06 -1.76
N THR A 85 30.43 47.92 -2.46
CA THR A 85 30.79 46.65 -3.11
C THR A 85 31.04 45.54 -2.09
N ALA A 86 31.69 45.83 -0.96
CA ALA A 86 31.86 44.86 0.13
C ALA A 86 30.51 44.44 0.74
N ALA A 87 29.58 45.37 0.92
CA ALA A 87 28.23 45.06 1.40
C ALA A 87 27.44 44.21 0.39
N GLN A 88 27.55 44.51 -0.91
CA GLN A 88 26.92 43.72 -1.99
C GLN A 88 27.47 42.30 -2.04
N GLN A 89 28.78 42.13 -1.94
CA GLN A 89 29.39 40.79 -1.87
C GLN A 89 28.92 40.01 -0.64
N LYS A 90 28.81 40.67 0.52
CA LYS A 90 28.29 40.03 1.73
C LYS A 90 26.82 39.64 1.60
N LEU A 91 26.01 40.46 0.92
CA LEU A 91 24.61 40.15 0.62
C LEU A 91 24.52 38.90 -0.26
N GLN A 92 25.29 38.85 -1.36
CA GLN A 92 25.32 37.70 -2.26
C GLN A 92 25.74 36.40 -1.53
N GLN A 93 26.76 36.47 -0.66
CA GLN A 93 27.15 35.32 0.18
C GLN A 93 26.04 34.87 1.14
N LEU A 94 25.23 35.79 1.67
CA LEU A 94 24.10 35.45 2.52
C LEU A 94 22.94 34.85 1.73
N GLU A 95 22.71 35.31 0.50
CA GLU A 95 21.72 34.73 -0.41
C GLU A 95 22.10 33.29 -0.81
N GLU A 96 23.36 33.04 -1.16
CA GLU A 96 23.87 31.69 -1.44
C GLU A 96 23.72 30.77 -0.22
N LYS A 97 24.05 31.26 0.98
CA LYS A 97 23.85 30.50 2.23
C LYS A 97 22.39 30.22 2.51
N ARG A 98 21.50 31.19 2.29
CA ARG A 98 20.06 31.01 2.44
C ARG A 98 19.56 29.92 1.49
N PHE A 99 19.98 29.95 0.22
CA PHE A 99 19.61 28.95 -0.77
C PHE A 99 20.11 27.55 -0.38
N ALA A 100 21.37 27.43 0.08
CA ALA A 100 21.92 26.16 0.55
C ALA A 100 21.14 25.59 1.76
N LEU A 101 20.78 26.45 2.73
CA LEU A 101 19.97 26.03 3.88
C LEU A 101 18.55 25.62 3.46
N GLN A 102 17.96 26.30 2.48
CA GLN A 102 16.66 25.93 1.93
C GLN A 102 16.71 24.54 1.27
N GLN A 103 17.74 24.27 0.46
CA GLN A 103 17.92 22.95 -0.17
C GLN A 103 18.14 21.85 0.88
N GLN A 104 18.88 22.14 1.96
CA GLN A 104 19.04 21.20 3.08
C GLN A 104 17.71 20.92 3.78
N LEU A 105 16.88 21.94 4.00
CA LEU A 105 15.55 21.78 4.60
C LEU A 105 14.65 20.91 3.71
N GLU A 106 14.63 21.16 2.41
CA GLU A 106 13.87 20.36 1.44
C GLU A 106 14.33 18.89 1.43
N SER A 107 15.65 18.64 1.49
CA SER A 107 16.21 17.29 1.63
C SER A 107 15.74 16.60 2.92
N CYS A 108 15.81 17.29 4.06
CA CYS A 108 15.34 16.73 5.33
C CYS A 108 13.82 16.44 5.32
N LEU A 109 13.03 17.29 4.68
CA LEU A 109 11.59 17.05 4.54
C LEU A 109 11.29 15.85 3.65
N ALA A 110 12.07 15.63 2.58
CA ALA A 110 11.97 14.44 1.75
C ALA A 110 12.32 13.16 2.53
N GLU A 111 13.41 13.15 3.30
CA GLU A 111 13.79 12.03 4.17
C GLU A 111 12.72 11.72 5.23
N ILE A 112 12.10 12.75 5.82
CA ILE A 112 10.97 12.58 6.74
C ILE A 112 9.76 11.97 6.00
N GLY A 113 9.53 12.35 4.75
CA GLY A 113 8.50 11.77 3.88
C GLY A 113 8.71 10.28 3.67
N GLU A 114 9.91 9.88 3.24
CA GLU A 114 10.28 8.47 3.05
C GLU A 114 10.16 7.65 4.34
N ALA A 115 10.62 8.21 5.47
CA ALA A 115 10.49 7.56 6.78
C ALA A 115 9.02 7.34 7.18
N LYS A 116 8.12 8.29 6.88
CA LYS A 116 6.68 8.14 7.13
C LYS A 116 6.06 7.08 6.24
N GLU A 117 6.45 6.99 4.98
CA GLU A 117 5.97 5.95 4.06
C GLU A 117 6.43 4.55 4.50
N SER A 118 7.70 4.43 4.90
CA SER A 118 8.24 3.21 5.49
C SER A 118 7.47 2.78 6.75
N LEU A 119 7.14 3.73 7.64
CA LEU A 119 6.32 3.46 8.83
C LEU A 119 4.91 2.98 8.48
N ARG A 120 4.26 3.58 7.47
CA ARG A 120 2.93 3.12 6.99
C ARG A 120 3.00 1.72 6.40
N ALA A 121 4.04 1.43 5.62
CA ALA A 121 4.27 0.10 5.05
C ALA A 121 4.50 -0.95 6.15
N ALA A 122 5.25 -0.60 7.20
CA ALA A 122 5.46 -1.45 8.36
C ALA A 122 4.14 -1.72 9.12
N HIS A 123 3.31 -0.69 9.35
CA HIS A 123 2.01 -0.86 9.98
C HIS A 123 1.07 -1.75 9.15
N ALA A 124 1.03 -1.57 7.83
CA ALA A 124 0.24 -2.43 6.95
C ALA A 124 0.72 -3.89 6.97
N ALA A 125 2.04 -4.12 7.13
CA ALA A 125 2.59 -5.46 7.30
C ALA A 125 2.22 -6.07 8.67
N GLU A 126 2.22 -5.27 9.74
CA GLU A 126 1.80 -5.68 11.08
C GLU A 126 0.31 -6.06 11.11
N GLU A 127 -0.57 -5.27 10.46
CA GLU A 127 -1.99 -5.60 10.33
C GLU A 127 -2.21 -6.93 9.58
N ARG A 128 -1.45 -7.18 8.52
CA ARG A 128 -1.50 -8.48 7.80
C ARG A 128 -1.08 -9.64 8.70
N LEU A 129 0.01 -9.49 9.44
CA LEU A 129 0.45 -10.51 10.41
C LEU A 129 -0.62 -10.76 11.48
N HIS A 130 -1.30 -9.72 11.97
CA HIS A 130 -2.40 -9.87 12.91
C HIS A 130 -3.56 -10.69 12.33
N LEU A 131 -3.94 -10.44 11.07
CA LEU A 131 -4.98 -11.21 10.38
C LEU A 131 -4.57 -12.67 10.19
N GLU A 132 -3.31 -12.93 9.79
CA GLU A 132 -2.78 -14.29 9.63
C GLU A 132 -2.76 -15.05 10.97
N VAL A 133 -2.30 -14.42 12.05
CA VAL A 133 -2.33 -15.01 13.41
C VAL A 133 -3.77 -15.31 13.83
N GLN A 134 -4.72 -14.42 13.57
CA GLN A 134 -6.12 -14.65 13.88
C GLN A 134 -6.69 -15.83 13.07
N GLN A 135 -6.33 -15.92 11.79
CA GLN A 135 -6.73 -17.02 10.92
C GLN A 135 -6.16 -18.35 11.44
N GLU A 136 -4.88 -18.41 11.82
CA GLU A 136 -4.26 -19.61 12.38
C GLU A 136 -4.83 -19.99 13.75
N GLN A 137 -5.17 -19.03 14.60
CA GLN A 137 -5.87 -19.35 15.85
C GLN A 137 -7.26 -19.96 15.58
N SER A 138 -7.95 -19.50 14.53
CA SER A 138 -9.24 -20.06 14.14
C SER A 138 -9.10 -21.46 13.52
N SER A 139 -8.03 -21.70 12.74
CA SER A 139 -7.71 -23.00 12.14
C SER A 139 -7.36 -24.02 13.25
N SER A 140 -6.51 -23.61 14.19
CA SER A 140 -6.08 -24.40 15.35
C SER A 140 -7.27 -24.81 16.23
N LYS A 141 -8.16 -23.87 16.57
CA LYS A 141 -9.40 -24.18 17.31
C LYS A 141 -10.33 -25.15 16.56
N LYS A 142 -10.42 -25.04 15.23
CA LYS A 142 -11.20 -25.99 14.42
C LYS A 142 -10.56 -27.38 14.42
N LEU A 143 -9.22 -27.45 14.32
CA LEU A 143 -8.47 -28.70 14.37
C LEU A 143 -8.62 -29.38 15.73
N GLU A 144 -8.50 -28.63 16.83
CA GLU A 144 -8.70 -29.11 18.20
C GLU A 144 -10.12 -29.69 18.38
N LYS A 145 -11.15 -29.00 17.88
CA LYS A 145 -12.53 -29.52 17.89
C LYS A 145 -12.65 -30.83 17.12
N ARG A 146 -12.03 -30.94 15.94
CA ARG A 146 -12.02 -32.20 15.17
C ARG A 146 -11.29 -33.31 15.92
N GLN A 147 -10.19 -33.00 16.60
CA GLN A 147 -9.44 -33.95 17.40
C GLN A 147 -10.26 -34.45 18.59
N GLN A 148 -10.94 -33.55 19.30
CA GLN A 148 -11.88 -33.92 20.38
C GLN A 148 -13.01 -34.79 19.85
N GLN A 149 -13.57 -34.47 18.69
CA GLN A 149 -14.62 -35.28 18.05
C GLN A 149 -14.09 -36.67 17.66
N GLN A 150 -12.88 -36.77 17.10
CA GLN A 150 -12.23 -38.06 16.84
C GLN A 150 -11.98 -38.85 18.12
N GLN A 151 -11.54 -38.21 19.21
CA GLN A 151 -11.37 -38.89 20.50
C GLN A 151 -12.70 -39.42 21.05
N GLN A 152 -13.80 -38.69 20.88
CA GLN A 152 -15.14 -39.16 21.23
C GLN A 152 -15.59 -40.33 20.35
N GLN A 153 -15.35 -40.26 19.04
CA GLN A 153 -15.64 -41.38 18.14
C GLN A 153 -14.80 -42.61 18.48
N TRP A 154 -13.52 -42.42 18.81
CA TRP A 154 -12.62 -43.48 19.23
C TRP A 154 -13.05 -44.10 20.57
N SER A 155 -13.48 -43.29 21.54
CA SER A 155 -13.97 -43.80 22.81
C SER A 155 -15.28 -44.58 22.65
N GLN A 156 -16.18 -44.13 21.77
CA GLN A 156 -17.40 -44.84 21.39
C GLN A 156 -17.09 -46.15 20.65
N ALA A 157 -16.18 -46.12 19.68
CA ALA A 157 -15.73 -47.29 18.93
C ALA A 157 -15.07 -48.32 19.88
N ARG A 158 -14.18 -47.86 20.77
CA ARG A 158 -13.57 -48.70 21.81
C ARG A 158 -14.61 -49.29 22.76
N GLY A 159 -15.61 -48.51 23.18
CA GLY A 159 -16.73 -49.01 23.99
C GLY A 159 -17.54 -50.08 23.25
N SER A 160 -17.82 -49.84 21.98
CA SER A 160 -18.52 -50.80 21.11
C SER A 160 -17.68 -52.07 20.90
N LEU A 161 -16.37 -51.93 20.75
CA LEU A 161 -15.44 -53.05 20.57
C LEU A 161 -15.29 -53.86 21.86
N LEU A 162 -15.34 -53.23 23.04
CA LEU A 162 -15.43 -53.93 24.32
C LEU A 162 -16.76 -54.68 24.48
N LEU A 163 -17.89 -54.09 24.04
CA LEU A 163 -19.18 -54.78 23.99
C LEU A 163 -19.15 -55.96 23.01
N PHE A 164 -18.55 -55.79 21.83
CA PHE A 164 -18.32 -56.86 20.87
C PHE A 164 -17.37 -57.92 21.41
N GLN A 165 -16.30 -57.54 22.10
CA GLN A 165 -15.37 -58.49 22.72
C GLN A 165 -16.06 -59.28 23.83
N GLN A 166 -16.91 -58.64 24.63
CA GLN A 166 -17.72 -59.32 25.63
C GLN A 166 -18.70 -60.29 24.96
N ALA A 167 -19.43 -59.82 23.95
CA ALA A 167 -20.34 -60.67 23.17
C ALA A 167 -19.60 -61.80 22.42
N ALA A 168 -18.36 -61.57 21.99
CA ALA A 168 -17.50 -62.56 21.36
C ALA A 168 -16.90 -63.52 22.37
N ILE A 169 -16.63 -63.11 23.61
CA ILE A 169 -16.26 -64.01 24.71
C ILE A 169 -17.47 -64.86 25.10
N ASP A 170 -18.68 -64.29 25.12
CA ASP A 170 -19.92 -65.01 25.36
C ASP A 170 -20.23 -65.97 24.18
N ALA A 171 -19.97 -65.54 22.95
CA ALA A 171 -20.11 -66.36 21.74
C ALA A 171 -18.95 -67.35 21.56
N ALA A 172 -17.75 -67.10 22.07
CA ALA A 172 -16.62 -68.03 22.09
C ALA A 172 -16.71 -69.00 23.27
N ALA A 173 -17.40 -68.63 24.36
CA ALA A 173 -17.88 -69.59 25.33
C ALA A 173 -18.93 -70.52 24.69
N ALA A 174 -19.70 -70.03 23.71
CA ALA A 174 -20.56 -70.85 22.86
C ALA A 174 -19.83 -71.56 21.69
N GLN A 175 -18.72 -71.01 21.18
CA GLN A 175 -17.91 -71.56 20.08
C GLN A 175 -16.61 -72.25 20.53
N ARG A 176 -16.43 -72.51 21.83
CA ARG A 176 -15.42 -73.47 22.32
C ARG A 176 -15.67 -74.91 21.83
N GLU A 177 -16.73 -75.11 21.05
CA GLU A 177 -16.95 -76.28 20.20
C GLU A 177 -16.32 -76.22 18.78
N ALA A 178 -15.73 -75.11 18.32
CA ALA A 178 -15.19 -75.01 16.95
C ALA A 178 -13.97 -74.08 16.87
N ALA A 179 -12.78 -74.63 17.11
CA ALA A 179 -11.51 -73.91 17.01
C ALA A 179 -10.75 -74.30 15.73
N GLU A 180 -10.78 -73.45 14.70
CA GLU A 180 -9.88 -73.51 13.53
C GLU A 180 -9.95 -72.22 12.67
N VAL A 181 -9.55 -71.04 13.20
CA VAL A 181 -9.48 -69.79 12.40
C VAL A 181 -8.26 -68.96 12.77
N SER A 182 -7.13 -69.24 12.13
CA SER A 182 -5.91 -68.41 12.20
C SER A 182 -5.40 -67.96 10.82
N ALA A 183 -6.00 -68.46 9.73
CA ALA A 183 -5.65 -68.05 8.36
C ALA A 183 -6.53 -66.89 7.81
N ALA A 184 -7.74 -66.68 8.35
CA ALA A 184 -8.69 -65.68 7.85
C ALA A 184 -8.39 -64.23 8.30
N VAL A 185 -7.59 -64.05 9.37
CA VAL A 185 -7.26 -62.71 9.91
C VAL A 185 -6.29 -61.96 8.99
N ALA A 186 -5.35 -62.66 8.34
CA ALA A 186 -4.38 -62.02 7.46
C ALA A 186 -4.98 -61.52 6.12
N ASP A 187 -6.03 -62.18 5.60
CA ASP A 187 -6.73 -61.72 4.39
C ASP A 187 -7.76 -60.62 4.69
N ALA A 188 -8.29 -60.58 5.92
CA ALA A 188 -9.15 -59.48 6.36
C ALA A 188 -8.37 -58.17 6.52
N ASP A 189 -7.18 -58.23 7.11
CA ASP A 189 -6.31 -57.05 7.29
C ASP A 189 -5.84 -56.46 5.95
N ALA A 190 -5.57 -57.31 4.95
CA ALA A 190 -5.20 -56.87 3.60
C ALA A 190 -6.33 -56.13 2.90
N LYS A 191 -7.57 -56.65 2.97
CA LYS A 191 -8.76 -55.99 2.40
C LYS A 191 -9.15 -54.71 3.13
N GLU A 192 -8.92 -54.64 4.44
CA GLU A 192 -9.17 -53.41 5.20
C GLU A 192 -8.18 -52.29 4.81
N LEU A 193 -6.91 -52.64 4.59
CA LEU A 193 -5.90 -51.69 4.12
C LEU A 193 -6.21 -51.19 2.71
N GLU A 194 -6.63 -52.07 1.80
CA GLU A 194 -7.02 -51.72 0.44
C GLU A 194 -8.22 -50.75 0.42
N ASN A 195 -9.28 -51.06 1.18
CA ASN A 195 -10.44 -50.20 1.32
C ASN A 195 -10.10 -48.83 1.94
N SER A 196 -9.19 -48.80 2.91
CA SER A 196 -8.71 -47.57 3.55
C SER A 196 -7.95 -46.68 2.56
N LEU A 197 -7.05 -47.27 1.76
CA LEU A 197 -6.32 -46.57 0.71
C LEU A 197 -7.26 -46.04 -0.36
N GLN A 198 -8.19 -46.86 -0.86
CA GLN A 198 -9.16 -46.43 -1.86
C GLN A 198 -10.02 -45.26 -1.36
N THR A 199 -10.45 -45.31 -0.10
CA THR A 199 -11.22 -44.21 0.53
C THR A 199 -10.39 -42.92 0.64
N LEU A 200 -9.10 -43.04 1.00
CA LEU A 200 -8.19 -41.90 1.09
C LEU A 200 -8.02 -41.23 -0.29
N VAL A 201 -7.83 -42.05 -1.32
CA VAL A 201 -7.68 -41.61 -2.72
C VAL A 201 -8.93 -40.88 -3.19
N CYS A 202 -10.11 -41.47 -3.04
CA CYS A 202 -11.38 -40.84 -3.42
C CYS A 202 -11.62 -39.50 -2.70
N ARG A 203 -11.27 -39.42 -1.40
CA ARG A 203 -11.38 -38.16 -0.64
C ARG A 203 -10.43 -37.09 -1.16
N HIS A 204 -9.20 -37.46 -1.50
CA HIS A 204 -8.23 -36.52 -2.03
C HIS A 204 -8.63 -36.03 -3.43
N PHE A 205 -9.11 -36.92 -4.30
CA PHE A 205 -9.69 -36.54 -5.59
C PHE A 205 -10.87 -35.59 -5.46
N ALA A 206 -11.78 -35.85 -4.53
CA ALA A 206 -12.91 -34.95 -4.26
C ALA A 206 -12.43 -33.57 -3.78
N PHE A 207 -11.37 -33.52 -2.96
CA PHE A 207 -10.76 -32.27 -2.53
C PHE A 207 -10.13 -31.49 -3.69
N GLU A 208 -9.30 -32.13 -4.52
CA GLU A 208 -8.66 -31.50 -5.67
C GLU A 208 -9.67 -31.05 -6.72
N LYS A 209 -10.69 -31.86 -7.00
CA LYS A 209 -11.80 -31.47 -7.87
C LYS A 209 -12.48 -30.19 -7.36
N ASN A 210 -12.80 -30.12 -6.07
CA ASN A 210 -13.39 -28.92 -5.47
C ASN A 210 -12.43 -27.72 -5.53
N ARG A 211 -11.12 -27.93 -5.33
CA ARG A 211 -10.09 -26.88 -5.43
C ARG A 211 -10.05 -26.28 -6.83
N VAL A 212 -9.96 -27.11 -7.87
CA VAL A 212 -9.94 -26.68 -9.28
C VAL A 212 -11.26 -26.01 -9.67
N GLN A 213 -12.41 -26.56 -9.26
CA GLN A 213 -13.72 -25.97 -9.53
C GLN A 213 -13.89 -24.59 -8.86
N GLN A 214 -13.40 -24.41 -7.63
CA GLN A 214 -13.42 -23.10 -6.97
C GLN A 214 -12.55 -22.09 -7.70
N GLN A 215 -11.34 -22.47 -8.11
CA GLN A 215 -10.46 -21.57 -8.86
C GLN A 215 -11.03 -21.22 -10.24
N ALA A 216 -11.64 -22.19 -10.92
CA ALA A 216 -12.38 -21.97 -12.15
C ALA A 216 -13.54 -20.99 -11.97
N ALA A 217 -14.31 -21.12 -10.88
CA ALA A 217 -15.41 -20.21 -10.57
C ALA A 217 -14.93 -18.77 -10.32
N VAL A 218 -13.83 -18.60 -9.58
CA VAL A 218 -13.21 -17.28 -9.36
C VAL A 218 -12.73 -16.69 -10.69
N LEU A 219 -12.12 -17.49 -11.57
CA LEU A 219 -11.66 -17.00 -12.87
C LEU A 219 -12.84 -16.56 -13.76
N ARG A 220 -13.94 -17.32 -13.78
CA ARG A 220 -15.18 -16.93 -14.47
C ARG A 220 -15.78 -15.64 -13.93
N GLN A 221 -15.77 -15.46 -12.61
CA GLN A 221 -16.22 -14.20 -12.00
C GLN A 221 -15.33 -13.02 -12.45
N CYS A 222 -14.01 -13.20 -12.51
CA CYS A 222 -13.10 -12.18 -13.04
C CYS A 222 -13.38 -11.85 -14.51
N MET A 223 -13.65 -12.84 -15.35
CA MET A 223 -14.03 -12.62 -16.77
C MET A 223 -15.31 -11.80 -16.87
N HIS A 224 -16.33 -12.13 -16.07
CA HIS A 224 -17.59 -11.37 -16.06
C HIS A 224 -17.39 -9.91 -15.62
N SER A 225 -16.57 -9.67 -14.60
CA SER A 225 -16.22 -8.30 -14.17
C SER A 225 -15.44 -7.53 -15.23
N LEU A 226 -14.56 -8.19 -15.99
CA LEU A 226 -13.84 -7.58 -17.11
C LEU A 226 -14.80 -7.19 -18.24
N ASP A 227 -15.76 -8.04 -18.59
CA ASP A 227 -16.78 -7.72 -19.60
C ASP A 227 -17.64 -6.54 -19.17
N GLN A 228 -18.08 -6.52 -17.91
CA GLN A 228 -18.90 -5.44 -17.38
C GLN A 228 -18.16 -4.09 -17.41
N GLN A 229 -16.89 -4.07 -17.01
CA GLN A 229 -16.05 -2.87 -17.08
C GLN A 229 -15.76 -2.43 -18.51
N GLN A 230 -15.57 -3.38 -19.43
CA GLN A 230 -15.38 -3.07 -20.83
C GLN A 230 -16.64 -2.46 -21.46
N GLN A 231 -17.83 -2.94 -21.08
CA GLN A 231 -19.11 -2.33 -21.47
C GLN A 231 -19.28 -0.92 -20.90
N GLN A 232 -18.88 -0.70 -19.64
CA GLN A 232 -18.96 0.62 -18.99
C GLN A 232 -18.06 1.65 -19.68
N LEU A 233 -16.82 1.26 -20.03
CA LEU A 233 -15.92 2.11 -20.81
C LEU A 233 -16.47 2.45 -22.20
N LEU A 234 -17.14 1.49 -22.85
CA LEU A 234 -17.76 1.72 -24.15
C LEU A 234 -18.93 2.71 -24.06
N LEU A 235 -19.74 2.63 -23.00
CA LEU A 235 -20.79 3.60 -22.72
C LEU A 235 -20.24 5.00 -22.46
N LEU A 236 -19.18 5.14 -21.65
CA LEU A 236 -18.51 6.43 -21.44
C LEU A 236 -17.94 7.00 -22.74
N GLN A 237 -17.38 6.14 -23.60
CA GLN A 237 -16.87 6.56 -24.90
C GLN A 237 -18.02 7.06 -25.81
N GLN A 238 -19.15 6.37 -25.84
CA GLN A 238 -20.34 6.83 -26.58
C GLN A 238 -20.86 8.16 -26.03
N GLN A 239 -20.94 8.32 -24.71
CA GLN A 239 -21.38 9.56 -24.08
C GLN A 239 -20.44 10.73 -24.44
N ARG A 240 -19.13 10.49 -24.50
CA ARG A 240 -18.15 11.48 -24.96
C ARG A 240 -18.35 11.85 -26.43
N GLU A 241 -18.60 10.87 -27.30
CA GLU A 241 -18.90 11.13 -28.72
C GLU A 241 -20.20 11.90 -28.91
N GLU A 242 -21.22 11.65 -28.07
CA GLU A 242 -22.47 12.41 -28.05
C GLU A 242 -22.23 13.86 -27.62
N ILE A 243 -21.50 14.08 -26.52
CA ILE A 243 -21.14 15.44 -26.05
C ILE A 243 -20.32 16.20 -27.11
N GLN A 244 -19.39 15.52 -27.78
CA GLN A 244 -18.63 16.11 -28.90
C GLN A 244 -19.51 16.46 -30.10
N ARG A 245 -20.57 15.67 -30.37
CA ARG A 245 -21.53 15.95 -31.44
C ARG A 245 -22.48 17.08 -31.09
N GLU A 246 -22.83 17.24 -29.82
CA GLU A 246 -23.77 18.27 -29.36
C GLU A 246 -23.15 19.68 -29.28
N GLY A 247 -21.81 19.79 -29.35
CA GLY A 247 -21.11 20.97 -29.87
C GLY A 247 -20.90 22.15 -28.90
N GLU A 248 -19.63 22.49 -28.70
CA GLU A 248 -18.96 23.80 -28.44
C GLU A 248 -19.56 24.88 -27.50
N GLY A 249 -20.74 24.69 -26.90
CA GLY A 249 -21.40 25.70 -26.07
C GLY A 249 -21.42 25.43 -24.56
N GLY A 250 -20.99 24.24 -24.13
CA GLY A 250 -21.01 23.84 -22.72
C GLY A 250 -19.73 24.20 -21.99
N ASP A 251 -19.85 24.78 -20.79
CA ASP A 251 -18.74 25.04 -19.85
C ASP A 251 -17.78 23.84 -19.81
N GLY A 252 -16.51 24.04 -20.18
CA GLY A 252 -15.48 22.99 -20.29
C GLY A 252 -15.14 22.25 -18.98
N LEU A 253 -15.91 22.45 -17.91
CA LEU A 253 -15.85 21.64 -16.69
C LEU A 253 -16.31 20.20 -16.93
N THR A 254 -17.24 19.92 -17.84
CA THR A 254 -17.73 18.56 -18.10
C THR A 254 -16.68 17.66 -18.73
N ASP A 255 -15.81 18.19 -19.58
CA ASP A 255 -14.77 17.40 -20.25
C ASP A 255 -13.70 16.89 -19.28
N TYR A 256 -13.35 17.70 -18.27
CA TYR A 256 -12.40 17.29 -17.24
C TYR A 256 -12.96 16.22 -16.32
N GLU A 257 -14.23 16.35 -15.90
CA GLU A 257 -14.90 15.33 -15.07
C GLU A 257 -15.01 13.99 -15.81
N ILE A 258 -15.37 14.01 -17.09
CA ILE A 258 -15.44 12.80 -17.93
C ILE A 258 -14.05 12.19 -18.14
N GLN A 259 -13.02 13.02 -18.33
CA GLN A 259 -11.65 12.53 -18.44
C GLN A 259 -11.18 11.87 -17.13
N LEU A 260 -11.48 12.49 -15.98
CA LEU A 260 -11.11 11.93 -14.68
C LEU A 260 -11.83 10.59 -14.42
N GLU A 261 -13.12 10.51 -14.72
CA GLU A 261 -13.90 9.26 -14.59
C GLU A 261 -13.35 8.18 -15.54
N GLN A 262 -12.94 8.56 -16.75
CA GLN A 262 -12.30 7.66 -17.70
C GLN A 262 -10.95 7.14 -17.19
N GLU A 263 -10.12 8.01 -16.61
CA GLU A 263 -8.84 7.62 -16.01
C GLU A 263 -9.05 6.68 -14.81
N GLU A 264 -10.04 6.94 -13.95
CA GLU A 264 -10.39 6.06 -12.84
C GLU A 264 -10.85 4.68 -13.33
N GLN A 265 -11.74 4.63 -14.32
CA GLN A 265 -12.17 3.35 -14.91
C GLN A 265 -11.04 2.60 -15.61
N GLN A 266 -10.10 3.30 -16.27
CA GLN A 266 -8.91 2.66 -16.81
C GLN A 266 -8.02 2.04 -15.71
N GLN A 267 -7.86 2.72 -14.57
CA GLN A 267 -7.11 2.17 -13.44
C GLN A 267 -7.80 0.94 -12.85
N GLN A 268 -9.12 0.97 -12.69
CA GLN A 268 -9.91 -0.18 -12.22
C GLN A 268 -9.79 -1.36 -13.18
N LEU A 269 -9.86 -1.11 -14.49
CA LEU A 269 -9.68 -2.13 -15.53
C LEU A 269 -8.28 -2.76 -15.46
N LEU A 270 -7.22 -1.96 -15.29
CA LEU A 270 -5.86 -2.47 -15.13
C LEU A 270 -5.70 -3.36 -13.88
N LEU A 271 -6.34 -3.02 -12.77
CA LEU A 271 -6.33 -3.84 -11.56
C LEU A 271 -7.05 -5.18 -11.79
N LEU A 272 -8.20 -5.17 -12.45
CA LEU A 272 -8.94 -6.38 -12.82
C LEU A 272 -8.14 -7.26 -13.78
N GLN A 273 -7.46 -6.68 -14.78
CA GLN A 273 -6.60 -7.42 -15.69
C GLN A 273 -5.44 -8.10 -14.95
N LYS A 274 -4.79 -7.39 -14.02
CA LYS A 274 -3.75 -7.99 -13.15
C LYS A 274 -4.28 -9.13 -12.30
N GLN A 275 -5.48 -8.96 -11.72
CA GLN A 275 -6.13 -10.01 -10.93
C GLN A 275 -6.49 -11.23 -11.79
N PHE A 276 -6.99 -11.02 -13.00
CA PHE A 276 -7.29 -12.08 -13.96
C PHE A 276 -6.05 -12.89 -14.34
N ILE A 277 -4.95 -12.24 -14.72
CA ILE A 277 -3.67 -12.91 -15.02
C ILE A 277 -3.20 -13.75 -13.82
N LYS A 278 -3.20 -13.17 -12.62
CA LYS A 278 -2.76 -13.86 -11.40
C LYS A 278 -3.63 -15.09 -11.10
N THR A 279 -4.94 -15.00 -11.31
CA THR A 279 -5.89 -16.09 -11.08
C THR A 279 -5.72 -17.20 -12.12
N SER A 280 -5.51 -16.83 -13.39
CA SER A 280 -5.20 -17.79 -14.47
C SER A 280 -3.91 -18.56 -14.20
N GLN A 281 -2.86 -17.88 -13.73
CA GLN A 281 -1.60 -18.54 -13.35
C GLN A 281 -1.77 -19.51 -12.17
N ARG A 282 -2.56 -19.11 -11.15
CA ARG A 282 -2.89 -19.98 -10.01
C ARG A 282 -3.66 -21.23 -10.44
N LEU A 283 -4.59 -21.10 -11.38
CA LEU A 283 -5.33 -22.23 -11.94
C LEU A 283 -4.40 -23.19 -12.71
N GLY A 284 -3.46 -22.65 -13.50
CA GLY A 284 -2.43 -23.44 -14.17
C GLY A 284 -1.56 -24.23 -13.19
N LEU A 285 -1.03 -23.55 -12.17
CA LEU A 285 -0.22 -24.20 -11.12
C LEU A 285 -1.01 -25.26 -10.34
N ALA A 286 -2.26 -24.98 -9.97
CA ALA A 286 -3.08 -25.95 -9.26
C ALA A 286 -3.35 -27.20 -10.09
N PHE A 287 -3.55 -27.03 -11.41
CA PHE A 287 -3.71 -28.15 -12.33
C PHE A 287 -2.42 -28.98 -12.48
N GLU A 288 -1.26 -28.32 -12.64
CA GLU A 288 0.05 -28.97 -12.68
C GLU A 288 0.34 -29.74 -11.38
N GLU A 289 0.03 -29.16 -10.22
CA GLU A 289 0.12 -29.83 -8.91
C GLU A 289 -0.79 -31.06 -8.84
N SER A 290 -2.05 -30.95 -9.27
CA SER A 290 -2.97 -32.09 -9.29
C SER A 290 -2.46 -33.18 -10.23
N GLN A 291 -1.89 -32.83 -11.39
CA GLN A 291 -1.29 -33.79 -12.32
C GLN A 291 -0.06 -34.48 -11.72
N GLY A 292 0.85 -33.72 -11.12
CA GLY A 292 2.07 -34.24 -10.48
C GLY A 292 1.76 -35.16 -9.30
N PHE A 293 0.79 -34.78 -8.46
CA PHE A 293 0.30 -35.63 -7.38
C PHE A 293 -0.23 -36.97 -7.90
N LEU A 294 -0.98 -36.94 -9.00
CA LEU A 294 -1.59 -38.14 -9.55
C LEU A 294 -0.58 -39.07 -10.20
N GLN A 295 0.43 -38.51 -10.84
CA GLN A 295 1.57 -39.28 -11.32
C GLN A 295 2.27 -39.98 -10.15
N ALA A 296 2.61 -39.23 -9.09
CA ALA A 296 3.26 -39.78 -7.90
C ALA A 296 2.39 -40.86 -7.20
N HIS A 297 1.08 -40.67 -7.16
CA HIS A 297 0.17 -41.64 -6.57
C HIS A 297 0.01 -42.89 -7.42
N ALA A 298 -0.04 -42.76 -8.75
CA ALA A 298 -0.04 -43.90 -9.66
C ALA A 298 1.25 -44.73 -9.48
N ASP A 299 2.39 -44.06 -9.39
CA ASP A 299 3.68 -44.71 -9.14
C ASP A 299 3.69 -45.41 -7.77
N THR A 300 3.17 -44.76 -6.72
CA THR A 300 3.07 -45.34 -5.36
C THR A 300 2.16 -46.57 -5.32
N LEU A 301 1.00 -46.52 -5.97
CA LEU A 301 0.11 -47.67 -6.08
C LEU A 301 0.77 -48.82 -6.84
N GLN A 302 1.47 -48.51 -7.94
CA GLN A 302 2.17 -49.50 -8.73
C GLN A 302 3.30 -50.16 -7.93
N GLU A 303 4.05 -49.39 -7.14
CA GLU A 303 5.06 -49.91 -6.20
C GLU A 303 4.43 -50.78 -5.10
N ALA A 304 3.34 -50.32 -4.47
CA ALA A 304 2.65 -51.07 -3.43
C ALA A 304 2.13 -52.43 -3.95
N LEU A 305 1.57 -52.45 -5.15
CA LEU A 305 1.13 -53.67 -5.82
C LEU A 305 2.31 -54.59 -6.18
N GLN A 306 3.42 -54.03 -6.64
CA GLN A 306 4.63 -54.80 -6.89
C GLN A 306 5.18 -55.43 -5.60
N GLN A 307 5.17 -54.68 -4.49
CA GLN A 307 5.54 -55.19 -3.17
C GLN A 307 4.60 -56.31 -2.69
N GLN A 308 3.28 -56.15 -2.88
CA GLN A 308 2.30 -57.19 -2.53
C GLN A 308 2.54 -58.47 -3.34
N GLN A 309 2.79 -58.37 -4.64
CA GLN A 309 3.12 -59.51 -5.49
C GLN A 309 4.41 -60.21 -5.04
N LEU A 310 5.45 -59.44 -4.68
CA LEU A 310 6.69 -59.98 -4.13
C LEU A 310 6.46 -60.71 -2.80
N MET A 311 5.63 -60.14 -1.92
CA MET A 311 5.27 -60.76 -0.64
C MET A 311 4.50 -62.07 -0.85
N LEU A 312 3.50 -62.09 -1.73
CA LEU A 312 2.75 -63.30 -2.08
C LEU A 312 3.67 -64.38 -2.65
N ARG A 313 4.61 -64.01 -3.53
CA ARG A 313 5.60 -64.92 -4.10
C ARG A 313 6.53 -65.49 -3.01
N HIS A 314 6.95 -64.66 -2.06
CA HIS A 314 7.77 -65.09 -0.94
C HIS A 314 7.01 -66.01 0.00
N LYS A 315 5.74 -65.73 0.29
CA LYS A 315 4.85 -66.58 1.10
C LYS A 315 4.60 -67.93 0.43
N GLN A 316 4.39 -67.94 -0.89
CA GLN A 316 4.24 -69.17 -1.67
C GLN A 316 5.52 -70.01 -1.68
N GLN A 317 6.69 -69.38 -1.83
CA GLN A 317 7.99 -70.07 -1.69
C GLN A 317 8.18 -70.64 -0.27
N GLN A 318 7.76 -69.91 0.76
CA GLN A 318 7.87 -70.35 2.15
C GLN A 318 6.95 -71.55 2.43
N GLN A 319 5.72 -71.54 1.89
CA GLN A 319 4.81 -72.69 1.93
C GLN A 319 5.38 -73.91 1.19
N GLN A 320 6.02 -73.71 0.03
CA GLN A 320 6.71 -74.80 -0.69
C GLN A 320 7.88 -75.38 0.12
N GLN A 321 8.66 -74.53 0.80
CA GLN A 321 9.74 -74.97 1.67
C GLN A 321 9.21 -75.74 2.90
N GLN A 322 8.12 -75.29 3.51
CA GLN A 322 7.48 -76.00 4.62
C GLN A 322 6.91 -77.35 4.17
N HIS A 323 6.28 -77.42 3.00
CA HIS A 323 5.81 -78.69 2.45
C HIS A 323 6.96 -79.67 2.17
N ASN A 324 8.05 -79.20 1.53
CA ASN A 324 9.22 -80.04 1.31
C ASN A 324 9.90 -80.49 2.61
N ALA A 325 9.98 -79.62 3.63
CA ALA A 325 10.56 -79.99 4.94
C ALA A 325 9.69 -81.02 5.69
N SER A 326 8.35 -80.90 5.61
CA SER A 326 7.42 -81.87 6.22
C SER A 326 7.45 -83.25 5.53
N LEU A 327 7.60 -83.28 4.20
CA LEU A 327 7.75 -84.53 3.44
C LEU A 327 9.10 -85.23 3.71
N SER A 328 10.13 -84.47 4.06
CA SER A 328 11.47 -85.00 4.37
C SER A 328 11.58 -85.67 5.75
N THR A 329 10.63 -85.43 6.66
CA THR A 329 10.67 -85.96 8.05
C THR A 329 9.68 -87.10 8.31
N ALA A 330 8.71 -87.36 7.41
CA ALA A 330 7.75 -88.45 7.55
C ALA A 330 8.19 -89.79 6.89
N GLY A 331 9.41 -89.85 6.35
CA GLY A 331 9.97 -91.05 5.74
C GLY A 331 10.52 -92.08 6.73
N SER A 332 9.70 -92.60 7.65
CA SER A 332 9.87 -93.95 8.25
C SER A 332 8.76 -94.27 9.27
N ALA A 333 7.55 -94.63 8.82
CA ALA A 333 6.71 -95.66 9.46
C ALA A 333 5.41 -95.88 8.68
N ALA A 334 5.12 -97.15 8.44
CA ALA A 334 4.04 -97.72 7.67
C ALA A 334 2.60 -97.17 7.87
N ALA A 335 1.92 -97.02 6.72
CA ALA A 335 0.54 -97.42 6.41
C ALA A 335 -0.68 -96.76 7.10
N ALA A 336 -1.44 -95.96 6.34
CA ALA A 336 -2.91 -96.09 6.17
C ALA A 336 -3.46 -95.08 5.11
N PRO A 337 -4.49 -95.43 4.31
CA PRO A 337 -5.02 -94.61 3.22
C PRO A 337 -6.27 -93.81 3.68
N ALA A 338 -6.11 -92.54 4.05
CA ALA A 338 -7.24 -91.65 4.37
C ALA A 338 -6.99 -90.16 4.07
N ALA A 339 -6.06 -89.84 3.15
CA ALA A 339 -5.58 -88.47 2.92
C ALA A 339 -5.92 -87.91 1.52
N ALA A 340 -7.07 -88.28 0.94
CA ALA A 340 -7.50 -87.81 -0.38
C ALA A 340 -8.54 -86.67 -0.34
N ALA A 341 -9.08 -86.30 0.83
CA ALA A 341 -10.15 -85.31 0.96
C ALA A 341 -9.69 -83.90 1.39
N ALA A 342 -8.45 -83.73 1.87
CA ALA A 342 -7.96 -82.44 2.39
C ALA A 342 -7.20 -81.58 1.36
N ALA A 343 -6.87 -82.12 0.18
CA ALA A 343 -6.11 -81.40 -0.85
C ALA A 343 -6.99 -80.57 -1.82
N ALA A 344 -8.32 -80.65 -1.71
CA ALA A 344 -9.26 -79.97 -2.62
C ALA A 344 -9.79 -78.61 -2.09
N ALA A 345 -9.47 -78.22 -0.86
CA ALA A 345 -9.98 -76.99 -0.23
C ALA A 345 -9.01 -75.79 -0.28
N ALA A 346 -7.81 -75.95 -0.84
CA ALA A 346 -6.80 -74.87 -0.91
C ALA A 346 -6.80 -74.11 -2.26
N GLY A 347 -7.67 -74.44 -3.20
CA GLY A 347 -7.81 -73.76 -4.48
C GLY A 347 -9.09 -72.94 -4.52
N GLY A 348 -9.05 -71.65 -4.15
CA GLY A 348 -10.28 -70.86 -4.20
C GLY A 348 -10.25 -69.46 -3.62
N VAL A 349 -9.19 -68.69 -3.83
CA VAL A 349 -9.31 -67.22 -3.85
C VAL A 349 -8.55 -66.74 -5.07
N ALA A 350 -9.15 -66.94 -6.25
CA ALA A 350 -8.77 -66.16 -7.42
C ALA A 350 -9.23 -64.73 -7.12
N GLU A 351 -8.31 -63.90 -6.62
CA GLU A 351 -8.50 -62.44 -6.53
C GLU A 351 -9.06 -61.97 -7.87
N ASN A 352 -10.18 -61.25 -7.84
CA ASN A 352 -10.92 -60.83 -9.01
C ASN A 352 -10.14 -59.67 -9.66
N PRO A 353 -9.40 -59.87 -10.78
CA PRO A 353 -8.64 -58.79 -11.42
C PRO A 353 -9.54 -57.64 -11.91
N GLN A 354 -10.85 -57.87 -11.92
CA GLN A 354 -11.88 -56.93 -12.34
C GLN A 354 -12.08 -55.77 -11.36
N GLU A 355 -12.01 -55.99 -10.03
CA GLU A 355 -12.19 -54.92 -9.02
C GLU A 355 -11.07 -53.88 -9.08
N GLN A 356 -9.83 -54.36 -9.27
CA GLN A 356 -8.66 -53.50 -9.37
C GLN A 356 -8.68 -52.64 -10.65
N GLN A 357 -9.16 -53.22 -11.76
CA GLN A 357 -9.31 -52.50 -13.02
C GLN A 357 -10.41 -51.44 -12.93
N GLU A 358 -11.50 -51.72 -12.20
CA GLU A 358 -12.58 -50.76 -11.97
C GLU A 358 -12.14 -49.57 -11.10
N ALA A 359 -11.34 -49.82 -10.06
CA ALA A 359 -10.77 -48.75 -9.23
C ALA A 359 -9.81 -47.84 -10.02
N GLU A 360 -8.96 -48.42 -10.87
CA GLU A 360 -8.06 -47.65 -11.74
C GLU A 360 -8.84 -46.85 -12.79
N GLU A 361 -9.90 -47.43 -13.36
CA GLU A 361 -10.78 -46.75 -14.31
C GLU A 361 -11.53 -45.59 -13.66
N ALA A 362 -12.02 -45.76 -12.42
CA ALA A 362 -12.67 -44.69 -11.65
C ALA A 362 -11.72 -43.51 -11.36
N ALA A 363 -10.46 -43.79 -11.00
CA ALA A 363 -9.44 -42.76 -10.81
C ALA A 363 -9.14 -42.01 -12.11
N ARG A 364 -9.00 -42.73 -13.23
CA ARG A 364 -8.84 -42.14 -14.57
C ARG A 364 -10.05 -41.32 -15.00
N ALA A 365 -11.27 -41.74 -14.66
CA ALA A 365 -12.49 -41.01 -14.96
C ALA A 365 -12.55 -39.67 -14.19
N ALA A 366 -12.25 -39.67 -12.90
CA ALA A 366 -12.19 -38.43 -12.09
C ALA A 366 -11.17 -37.44 -12.66
N LEU A 367 -10.03 -37.95 -13.14
CA LEU A 367 -9.01 -37.16 -13.82
C LEU A 367 -9.52 -36.47 -15.09
N ARG A 368 -10.23 -37.22 -15.93
CA ARG A 368 -10.83 -36.68 -17.17
C ARG A 368 -11.81 -35.56 -16.85
N GLU A 369 -12.56 -35.65 -15.75
CA GLU A 369 -13.45 -34.58 -15.32
C GLU A 369 -12.69 -33.31 -14.90
N ILE A 370 -11.63 -33.44 -14.09
CA ILE A 370 -10.80 -32.29 -13.68
C ILE A 370 -10.14 -31.65 -14.91
N ALA A 371 -9.58 -32.46 -15.80
CA ALA A 371 -8.99 -31.99 -17.05
C ALA A 371 -10.02 -31.31 -17.97
N ALA A 372 -11.24 -31.84 -18.06
CA ALA A 372 -12.31 -31.23 -18.84
C ALA A 372 -12.69 -29.85 -18.30
N VAL A 373 -12.83 -29.70 -16.97
CA VAL A 373 -13.11 -28.39 -16.33
C VAL A 373 -11.99 -27.40 -16.62
N TYR A 374 -10.73 -27.82 -16.46
CA TYR A 374 -9.57 -26.97 -16.74
C TYR A 374 -9.51 -26.53 -18.20
N MET A 375 -9.61 -27.47 -19.14
CA MET A 375 -9.57 -27.20 -20.58
C MET A 375 -10.70 -26.28 -21.02
N GLN A 376 -11.91 -26.48 -20.49
CA GLN A 376 -13.05 -25.62 -20.78
C GLN A 376 -12.79 -24.18 -20.31
N VAL A 377 -12.34 -24.01 -19.07
CA VAL A 377 -12.07 -22.69 -18.49
C VAL A 377 -10.90 -22.00 -19.20
N GLN A 378 -9.90 -22.76 -19.64
CA GLN A 378 -8.80 -22.23 -20.43
C GLN A 378 -9.28 -21.73 -21.80
N GLN A 379 -10.16 -22.48 -22.49
CA GLN A 379 -10.77 -22.04 -23.74
C GLN A 379 -11.61 -20.76 -23.56
N GLU A 380 -12.39 -20.69 -22.47
CA GLU A 380 -13.16 -19.48 -22.10
C GLU A 380 -12.24 -18.27 -21.82
N ALA A 381 -11.10 -18.49 -21.17
CA ALA A 381 -10.14 -17.44 -20.79
C ALA A 381 -9.21 -16.97 -21.93
N GLN A 382 -9.01 -17.79 -22.96
CA GLN A 382 -8.12 -17.54 -24.09
C GLN A 382 -8.34 -16.16 -24.78
N PRO A 383 -9.56 -15.73 -25.14
CA PRO A 383 -9.77 -14.44 -25.80
C PRO A 383 -9.38 -13.25 -24.90
N TYR A 384 -9.62 -13.34 -23.59
CA TYR A 384 -9.26 -12.30 -22.64
C TYR A 384 -7.74 -12.17 -22.50
N LEU A 385 -7.02 -13.30 -22.44
CA LEU A 385 -5.56 -13.29 -22.39
C LEU A 385 -4.95 -12.64 -23.64
N GLN A 386 -5.48 -12.95 -24.82
CA GLN A 386 -5.04 -12.33 -26.08
C GLN A 386 -5.34 -10.82 -26.11
N ALA A 387 -6.54 -10.40 -25.68
CA ALA A 387 -6.91 -8.99 -25.62
C ALA A 387 -6.04 -8.19 -24.63
N ILE A 388 -5.72 -8.76 -23.47
CA ILE A 388 -4.84 -8.12 -22.48
C ILE A 388 -3.41 -8.02 -23.01
N GLN A 389 -2.89 -9.08 -23.63
CA GLN A 389 -1.56 -9.05 -24.25
C GLN A 389 -1.45 -8.01 -25.37
N ALA A 390 -2.47 -7.92 -26.23
CA ALA A 390 -2.55 -6.91 -27.28
C ALA A 390 -2.48 -5.49 -26.69
N ARG A 391 -3.34 -5.16 -25.71
CA ARG A 391 -3.33 -3.85 -25.04
C ARG A 391 -2.02 -3.52 -24.35
N MET A 392 -1.41 -4.49 -23.68
CA MET A 392 -0.09 -4.28 -23.06
C MET A 392 1.00 -4.01 -24.09
N SER A 393 0.93 -4.64 -25.27
CA SER A 393 1.86 -4.38 -26.36
C SER A 393 1.65 -2.98 -26.99
N GLU A 394 0.40 -2.56 -27.18
CA GLU A 394 0.06 -1.21 -27.67
C GLU A 394 0.53 -0.13 -26.70
N ALA A 395 0.29 -0.30 -25.39
CA ALA A 395 0.75 0.64 -24.36
C ALA A 395 2.29 0.77 -24.35
N ARG A 396 3.01 -0.34 -24.54
CA ARG A 396 4.48 -0.33 -24.65
C ARG A 396 4.97 0.38 -25.91
N MET A 397 4.30 0.17 -27.05
CA MET A 397 4.66 0.86 -28.30
C MET A 397 4.36 2.36 -28.23
N SER A 398 3.25 2.76 -27.61
CA SER A 398 2.90 4.17 -27.40
C SER A 398 3.90 4.87 -26.48
N ALA A 399 4.29 4.24 -25.37
CA ALA A 399 5.30 4.80 -24.46
C ALA A 399 6.68 4.92 -25.13
N ALA A 400 7.07 3.95 -25.95
CA ALA A 400 8.33 4.01 -26.71
C ALA A 400 8.34 5.11 -27.78
N ALA A 401 7.21 5.35 -28.45
CA ALA A 401 7.07 6.44 -29.42
C ALA A 401 7.11 7.82 -28.75
N ALA A 402 6.45 7.99 -27.60
CA ALA A 402 6.49 9.24 -26.83
C ALA A 402 7.91 9.58 -26.36
N ALA A 403 8.68 8.58 -25.91
CA ALA A 403 10.07 8.75 -25.51
C ALA A 403 11.02 9.11 -26.67
N ALA A 404 10.66 8.79 -27.91
CA ALA A 404 11.48 9.09 -29.09
C ALA A 404 11.25 10.50 -29.66
N THR A 405 10.23 11.24 -29.19
CA THR A 405 9.78 12.49 -29.86
C THR A 405 10.15 13.78 -29.11
N TYR A 406 10.76 13.72 -27.93
CA TYR A 406 11.15 14.93 -27.18
C TYR A 406 12.60 14.89 -26.69
N PRO A 407 13.55 15.52 -27.42
CA PRO A 407 14.79 15.99 -26.84
C PRO A 407 14.57 17.39 -26.22
N CYS A 408 15.03 17.55 -24.99
CA CYS A 408 15.41 18.80 -24.32
C CYS A 408 14.34 19.69 -23.64
N GLU A 409 14.80 20.18 -22.47
CA GLU A 409 14.51 21.41 -21.72
C GLU A 409 13.52 21.36 -20.53
N ASN A 410 14.16 21.45 -19.35
CA ASN A 410 13.61 21.69 -18.01
C ASN A 410 12.92 23.05 -17.93
N ASP A 411 12.01 23.18 -16.96
CA ASP A 411 11.40 24.41 -16.41
C ASP A 411 9.93 24.67 -16.77
N ALA A 412 9.00 23.85 -16.25
CA ALA A 412 7.58 24.23 -16.12
C ALA A 412 6.76 23.39 -15.10
N ALA A 413 7.35 22.87 -14.03
CA ALA A 413 6.68 21.94 -13.11
C ALA A 413 6.38 22.57 -11.72
N ALA A 414 5.49 23.58 -11.64
CA ALA A 414 5.17 24.19 -10.34
C ALA A 414 3.68 24.56 -10.08
N ALA A 415 2.73 24.25 -10.97
CA ALA A 415 1.36 24.78 -10.82
C ALA A 415 0.22 23.76 -10.57
N ALA A 416 0.50 22.45 -10.44
CA ALA A 416 -0.56 21.42 -10.50
C ALA A 416 -0.93 20.69 -9.18
N THR A 417 -0.37 21.04 -8.01
CA THR A 417 -0.47 20.18 -6.80
C THR A 417 -1.58 20.54 -5.80
N ALA A 418 -2.47 21.50 -6.06
CA ALA A 418 -3.41 22.00 -5.05
C ALA A 418 -4.77 21.26 -4.95
N TYR A 419 -5.12 20.35 -5.87
CA TYR A 419 -6.46 19.74 -5.92
C TYR A 419 -6.72 18.36 -5.24
N PRO A 420 -5.75 17.55 -4.76
CA PRO A 420 -6.07 16.21 -4.26
C PRO A 420 -6.65 16.18 -2.82
N VAL A 421 -6.48 17.25 -2.03
CA VAL A 421 -6.84 17.22 -0.60
C VAL A 421 -8.36 17.25 -0.37
N LYS A 422 -9.10 18.01 -1.20
CA LYS A 422 -10.55 18.19 -1.03
C LYS A 422 -11.33 16.92 -1.43
N MET A 423 -10.86 16.21 -2.45
CA MET A 423 -11.43 14.93 -2.88
C MET A 423 -11.22 13.84 -1.83
N MET A 424 -10.01 13.75 -1.26
CA MET A 424 -9.69 12.81 -0.19
C MET A 424 -10.53 13.07 1.07
N LEU A 425 -10.82 14.34 1.39
CA LEU A 425 -11.71 14.73 2.48
C LEU A 425 -13.15 14.24 2.27
N LEU A 426 -13.69 14.41 1.05
CA LEU A 426 -15.06 14.02 0.72
C LEU A 426 -15.21 12.48 0.76
N LEU A 427 -14.23 11.76 0.22
CA LEU A 427 -14.21 10.30 0.21
C LEU A 427 -14.11 9.72 1.63
N GLN A 428 -13.31 10.36 2.50
CA GLN A 428 -13.19 9.95 3.90
C GLN A 428 -14.46 10.24 4.71
N GLN A 429 -15.14 11.37 4.43
CA GLN A 429 -16.43 11.68 5.06
C GLN A 429 -17.53 10.69 4.62
N GLN A 430 -17.53 10.27 3.35
CA GLN A 430 -18.48 9.28 2.84
C GLN A 430 -18.24 7.88 3.46
N GLN A 431 -16.99 7.48 3.67
CA GLN A 431 -16.66 6.24 4.39
C GLN A 431 -17.14 6.26 5.85
N GLN A 432 -17.06 7.41 6.54
CA GLN A 432 -17.59 7.53 7.90
C GLN A 432 -19.12 7.40 7.97
N GLN A 433 -19.86 7.94 6.99
CA GLN A 433 -21.32 7.77 6.95
C GLN A 433 -21.75 6.31 6.68
N GLN A 434 -21.04 5.58 5.80
CA GLN A 434 -21.35 4.17 5.57
C GLN A 434 -21.08 3.30 6.81
N GLN A 435 -20.03 3.58 7.58
CA GLN A 435 -19.78 2.84 8.83
C GLN A 435 -20.85 3.12 9.90
N GLN A 436 -21.38 4.35 10.00
CA GLN A 436 -22.49 4.62 10.92
C GLN A 436 -23.78 3.89 10.51
N GLN A 437 -24.08 3.77 9.21
CA GLN A 437 -25.25 3.00 8.77
C GLN A 437 -25.11 1.50 9.03
N GLN A 438 -23.92 0.91 8.86
CA GLN A 438 -23.70 -0.50 9.21
C GLN A 438 -23.87 -0.75 10.72
N GLN A 439 -23.44 0.20 11.58
CA GLN A 439 -23.67 0.07 13.01
C GLN A 439 -25.17 0.13 13.39
N GLN A 440 -25.96 1.00 12.75
CA GLN A 440 -27.41 1.03 13.00
C GLN A 440 -28.10 -0.26 12.52
N GLN A 441 -27.69 -0.85 11.40
CA GLN A 441 -28.25 -2.13 10.96
C GLN A 441 -27.90 -3.28 11.91
N GLN A 442 -26.68 -3.32 12.46
CA GLN A 442 -26.35 -4.33 13.48
C GLN A 442 -27.17 -4.15 14.77
N GLN A 443 -27.47 -2.91 15.19
CA GLN A 443 -28.36 -2.68 16.32
C GLN A 443 -29.79 -3.17 16.06
N GLN A 444 -30.34 -2.95 14.86
CA GLN A 444 -31.69 -3.43 14.53
C GLN A 444 -31.78 -4.96 14.45
N GLN A 445 -30.77 -5.64 13.87
CA GLN A 445 -30.77 -7.11 13.87
C GLN A 445 -30.69 -7.70 15.29
N GLN A 446 -30.02 -7.02 16.22
CA GLN A 446 -29.98 -7.48 17.61
C GLN A 446 -31.27 -7.25 18.38
N GLN A 447 -31.97 -6.13 18.16
CA GLN A 447 -33.30 -5.98 18.76
C GLN A 447 -34.29 -7.03 18.24
N GLN A 448 -34.18 -7.43 16.97
CA GLN A 448 -35.01 -8.54 16.45
C GLN A 448 -34.63 -9.89 17.06
N GLN A 449 -33.35 -10.18 17.32
CA GLN A 449 -32.98 -11.41 18.01
C GLN A 449 -33.41 -11.43 19.48
N GLN A 450 -33.44 -10.28 20.16
CA GLN A 450 -33.98 -10.21 21.53
C GLN A 450 -35.51 -10.43 21.54
N GLN A 451 -36.25 -9.82 20.62
CA GLN A 451 -37.71 -10.03 20.56
C GLN A 451 -38.07 -11.49 20.20
N GLN A 452 -37.32 -12.14 19.32
CA GLN A 452 -37.61 -13.55 18.98
C GLN A 452 -37.24 -14.56 20.09
N GLN A 453 -36.39 -14.18 21.06
CA GLN A 453 -36.00 -15.08 22.15
C GLN A 453 -36.65 -14.77 23.50
N GLU A 454 -37.25 -13.58 23.68
CA GLU A 454 -38.10 -13.31 24.85
C GLU A 454 -39.54 -13.88 24.68
N GLU A 455 -39.99 -14.17 23.46
CA GLU A 455 -41.37 -14.62 23.23
C GLU A 455 -41.72 -16.09 23.59
N PRO A 456 -40.81 -17.09 23.73
CA PRO A 456 -41.25 -18.47 24.00
C PRO A 456 -41.49 -18.80 25.48
N ALA A 457 -41.14 -17.93 26.44
CA ALA A 457 -41.23 -18.29 27.87
C ALA A 457 -42.63 -18.09 28.49
N SER A 458 -43.52 -17.30 27.87
CA SER A 458 -44.86 -17.02 28.43
C SER A 458 -45.97 -17.94 27.93
N ALA A 459 -45.72 -18.84 26.95
CA ALA A 459 -46.74 -19.70 26.38
C ALA A 459 -46.92 -21.07 27.08
N LEU A 460 -46.04 -21.45 28.03
CA LEU A 460 -46.21 -22.68 28.83
C LEU A 460 -47.09 -22.46 30.08
N GLY A 461 -48.19 -21.72 29.88
CA GLY A 461 -49.30 -21.63 30.81
C GLY A 461 -49.99 -22.98 30.94
N VAL A 462 -49.54 -23.75 31.92
CA VAL A 462 -50.19 -24.86 32.62
C VAL A 462 -51.71 -24.89 32.39
N SER A 463 -52.18 -25.70 31.43
CA SER A 463 -53.55 -26.18 31.42
C SER A 463 -53.59 -27.46 32.27
N ALA A 464 -53.71 -27.25 33.57
CA ALA A 464 -54.06 -28.29 34.52
C ALA A 464 -55.50 -28.71 34.24
N SER A 465 -55.72 -29.70 33.36
CA SER A 465 -56.98 -30.43 33.34
C SER A 465 -56.89 -31.56 34.37
N ALA A 466 -57.61 -31.35 35.46
CA ALA A 466 -57.90 -32.35 36.48
C ALA A 466 -58.54 -33.60 35.87
N ALA A 467 -58.02 -34.78 36.22
CA ALA A 467 -58.78 -36.02 36.37
C ALA A 467 -57.92 -37.05 37.14
N THR A 468 -58.00 -37.10 38.47
CA THR A 468 -58.78 -38.06 39.29
C THR A 468 -58.20 -39.49 39.33
N TYR A 469 -58.00 -40.00 40.56
CA TYR A 469 -57.64 -41.37 41.02
C TYR A 469 -56.14 -41.74 41.02
N ASP A 470 -55.54 -42.38 42.02
CA ASP A 470 -55.92 -42.92 43.35
C ASP A 470 -54.60 -43.08 44.18
N PRO A 471 -54.61 -43.05 45.54
CA PRO A 471 -53.40 -42.94 46.35
C PRO A 471 -52.94 -44.31 46.89
N CYS A 472 -51.71 -44.73 46.59
CA CYS A 472 -51.01 -45.78 47.35
C CYS A 472 -49.54 -45.38 47.54
N GLU A 473 -49.29 -44.79 48.71
CA GLU A 473 -48.08 -44.91 49.54
C GLU A 473 -46.75 -45.18 48.81
N ASN A 474 -46.06 -44.12 48.37
CA ASN A 474 -44.58 -44.05 48.25
C ASN A 474 -44.10 -42.62 47.90
N ASP A 475 -44.59 -41.60 48.61
CA ASP A 475 -44.26 -40.19 48.31
C ASP A 475 -43.24 -39.60 49.30
N ALA A 476 -41.95 -39.84 49.04
CA ALA A 476 -40.85 -39.09 49.68
C ALA A 476 -39.69 -38.74 48.72
N ALA A 477 -39.74 -39.16 47.44
CA ALA A 477 -38.61 -39.02 46.53
C ALA A 477 -38.85 -38.09 45.31
N ALA A 478 -40.06 -37.57 45.11
CA ALA A 478 -40.41 -36.86 43.88
C ALA A 478 -40.08 -35.34 43.86
N ALA A 479 -39.61 -34.76 44.97
CA ALA A 479 -39.31 -33.32 45.05
C ALA A 479 -37.93 -32.91 44.47
N ALA A 480 -37.10 -33.87 44.02
CA ALA A 480 -35.70 -33.60 43.65
C ALA A 480 -35.45 -33.28 42.16
N THR A 481 -36.43 -33.44 41.26
CA THR A 481 -36.19 -33.34 39.80
C THR A 481 -36.54 -31.98 39.17
N ALA A 482 -37.10 -31.03 39.92
CA ALA A 482 -37.50 -29.73 39.38
C ALA A 482 -36.42 -28.62 39.44
N TYR A 483 -35.32 -28.83 40.17
CA TYR A 483 -34.23 -27.84 40.31
C TYR A 483 -33.24 -27.71 39.12
N PRO A 484 -32.95 -28.71 38.28
CA PRO A 484 -31.91 -28.57 37.25
C PRO A 484 -32.31 -27.62 36.12
N VAL A 485 -33.60 -27.50 35.79
CA VAL A 485 -34.06 -26.62 34.70
C VAL A 485 -33.91 -25.15 35.07
N LYS A 486 -34.21 -24.79 36.32
CA LYS A 486 -34.10 -23.39 36.80
C LYS A 486 -32.65 -22.94 36.89
N MET A 487 -31.73 -23.84 37.28
CA MET A 487 -30.29 -23.55 37.31
C MET A 487 -29.72 -23.42 35.90
N MET A 488 -30.15 -24.26 34.95
CA MET A 488 -29.74 -24.15 33.55
C MET A 488 -30.25 -22.86 32.90
N LEU A 489 -31.50 -22.47 33.19
CA LEU A 489 -32.07 -21.19 32.73
C LEU A 489 -31.32 -19.99 33.35
N LEU A 490 -30.98 -20.04 34.64
CA LEU A 490 -30.24 -18.97 35.30
C LEU A 490 -28.80 -18.86 34.77
N LEU A 491 -28.15 -19.99 34.49
CA LEU A 491 -26.80 -20.02 33.89
C LEU A 491 -26.84 -19.53 32.44
N GLN A 492 -27.88 -19.87 31.68
CA GLN A 492 -28.11 -19.36 30.33
C GLN A 492 -28.36 -17.84 30.35
N GLN A 493 -29.17 -17.35 31.29
CA GLN A 493 -29.40 -15.91 31.48
C GLN A 493 -28.12 -15.17 31.90
N GLN A 494 -27.31 -15.75 32.78
CA GLN A 494 -26.02 -15.16 33.20
C GLN A 494 -25.02 -15.11 32.03
N GLN A 495 -24.95 -16.17 31.21
CA GLN A 495 -24.09 -16.19 30.03
C GLN A 495 -24.53 -15.14 28.99
N GLN A 496 -25.84 -14.87 28.90
CA GLN A 496 -26.40 -13.82 28.05
C GLN A 496 -26.04 -12.41 28.54
N GLN A 497 -26.12 -12.14 29.84
CA GLN A 497 -25.67 -10.85 30.40
C GLN A 497 -24.17 -10.62 30.15
N GLN A 498 -23.35 -11.68 30.22
CA GLN A 498 -21.92 -11.56 29.92
C GLN A 498 -21.65 -11.23 28.45
N GLN A 499 -22.42 -11.79 27.50
CA GLN A 499 -22.33 -11.40 26.10
C GLN A 499 -22.76 -9.95 25.85
N GLN A 500 -23.81 -9.48 26.53
CA GLN A 500 -24.22 -8.07 26.44
C GLN A 500 -23.12 -7.12 26.95
N GLN A 501 -22.46 -7.44 28.07
CA GLN A 501 -21.36 -6.60 28.58
C GLN A 501 -20.15 -6.58 27.64
N GLN A 502 -19.76 -7.71 27.06
CA GLN A 502 -18.66 -7.73 26.09
C GLN A 502 -18.97 -6.89 24.84
N GLN A 503 -20.22 -6.90 24.37
CA GLN A 503 -20.59 -6.11 23.20
C GLN A 503 -20.69 -4.62 23.51
N GLN A 504 -21.21 -4.21 24.67
CA GLN A 504 -21.14 -2.80 25.09
C GLN A 504 -19.69 -2.31 25.18
N GLN A 505 -18.78 -3.14 25.66
CA GLN A 505 -17.35 -2.81 25.66
C GLN A 505 -16.76 -2.67 24.25
N GLN A 506 -17.15 -3.53 23.30
CA GLN A 506 -16.73 -3.37 21.91
C GLN A 506 -17.28 -2.09 21.27
N GLN A 507 -18.53 -1.73 21.55
CA GLN A 507 -19.11 -0.47 21.07
C GLN A 507 -18.38 0.75 21.65
N GLN A 508 -18.10 0.76 22.95
CA GLN A 508 -17.31 1.84 23.56
C GLN A 508 -15.92 1.93 22.95
N ARG A 509 -15.26 0.80 22.69
CA ARG A 509 -13.93 0.80 22.05
C ARG A 509 -13.97 1.35 20.63
N GLN A 510 -14.99 1.01 19.84
CA GLN A 510 -15.16 1.57 18.50
C GLN A 510 -15.44 3.07 18.54
N GLN A 511 -16.31 3.56 19.45
CA GLN A 511 -16.53 5.00 19.61
C GLN A 511 -15.25 5.73 20.01
N GLN A 512 -14.44 5.15 20.91
CA GLN A 512 -13.15 5.72 21.29
C GLN A 512 -12.17 5.77 20.11
N GLN A 513 -12.09 4.71 19.31
CA GLN A 513 -11.27 4.71 18.09
C GLN A 513 -11.73 5.78 17.11
N GLN A 514 -13.04 5.97 16.93
CA GLN A 514 -13.57 7.00 16.05
C GLN A 514 -13.24 8.42 16.57
N GLN A 515 -13.35 8.66 17.88
CA GLN A 515 -12.90 9.92 18.48
C GLN A 515 -11.39 10.13 18.31
N GLN A 516 -10.57 9.10 18.49
CA GLN A 516 -9.13 9.21 18.27
C GLN A 516 -8.81 9.53 16.81
N GLN A 517 -9.47 8.89 15.84
CA GLN A 517 -9.29 9.22 14.43
C GLN A 517 -9.72 10.66 14.13
N GLN A 518 -10.84 11.13 14.69
CA GLN A 518 -11.24 12.53 14.54
C GLN A 518 -10.24 13.50 15.17
N GLN A 519 -9.67 13.17 16.34
CA GLN A 519 -8.65 14.00 16.98
C GLN A 519 -7.33 14.00 16.20
N GLN A 520 -6.89 12.84 15.70
CA GLN A 520 -5.71 12.73 14.85
C GLN A 520 -5.91 13.53 13.55
N PHE A 521 -7.07 13.40 12.93
CA PHE A 521 -7.39 14.14 11.72
C PHE A 521 -7.48 15.66 11.96
N ALA A 522 -8.17 16.08 13.03
CA ALA A 522 -8.25 17.48 13.43
C ALA A 522 -6.87 18.05 13.80
N SER A 523 -5.96 17.22 14.33
CA SER A 523 -4.57 17.59 14.59
C SER A 523 -3.80 17.81 13.29
N VAL A 524 -3.88 16.86 12.34
CA VAL A 524 -3.25 16.98 11.02
C VAL A 524 -3.76 18.21 10.27
N MET A 525 -5.07 18.46 10.29
CA MET A 525 -5.65 19.67 9.69
C MET A 525 -5.17 20.94 10.38
N ARG A 526 -5.07 20.95 11.73
CA ARG A 526 -4.52 22.10 12.46
C ARG A 526 -3.07 22.37 12.07
N SER A 527 -2.24 21.33 11.91
CA SER A 527 -0.85 21.46 11.46
C SER A 527 -0.77 22.08 10.06
N ILE A 528 -1.65 21.66 9.14
CA ILE A 528 -1.66 22.20 7.76
C ILE A 528 -2.13 23.67 7.72
N THR A 529 -3.09 24.07 8.57
CA THR A 529 -3.60 25.46 8.58
C THR A 529 -2.75 26.45 9.39
N MET A 530 -1.90 25.98 10.31
CA MET A 530 -1.07 26.87 11.15
C MET A 530 0.28 27.22 10.49
N ASP A 531 0.73 26.43 9.50
CA ASP A 531 1.82 26.81 8.58
C ASP A 531 1.26 27.57 7.36
N GLY A 532 0.38 28.55 7.62
CA GLY A 532 -0.01 29.52 6.59
C GLY A 532 1.23 30.24 6.07
N PRO A 533 1.32 30.56 4.76
CA PRO A 533 2.46 31.26 4.18
C PRO A 533 2.65 32.58 4.92
N GLY A 534 3.60 32.58 5.86
CA GLY A 534 4.01 33.76 6.58
C GLY A 534 4.45 34.79 5.56
N GLU A 535 3.64 35.84 5.46
CA GLU A 535 3.99 37.20 5.07
C GLU A 535 5.24 37.26 4.19
N CYS A 536 5.07 37.06 2.88
CA CYS A 536 5.94 37.73 1.93
C CYS A 536 5.71 39.24 2.10
N ILE A 537 6.43 39.81 3.06
CA ILE A 537 6.61 41.24 3.25
C ILE A 537 7.11 41.77 1.90
N TYR A 538 6.23 42.48 1.20
CA TYR A 538 6.58 43.37 0.10
C TYR A 538 7.57 44.41 0.64
N SER A 539 8.84 44.29 0.29
CA SER A 539 9.85 45.34 0.45
C SER A 539 10.86 45.27 -0.67
#